data_AF-A0A554WZM8-F1
#
_entry.id   AF-A0A554WZM8-F1
#
_cell.length_a   1.000
_cell.length_b   1.000
_cell.length_c   1.000
_cell.angle_alpha   90.00
_cell.angle_beta   90.00
_cell.angle_gamma   90.00
#
_symmetry.space_group_name_H-M   'P 1'
#
loop_
_entity.id
_entity.type
_entity.pdbx_description
1 polymer ?
#
loop_
_entity_poly.entity_id
_entity_poly.type
_entity_poly.pdbx_seq_one_letter_code
_entity_poly.pdbx_strand_id
1 'polypeptide(L)'
;MAGVGLAALGATGCSPTLDWRTVRYDAAPVAVTLPCKPERGARDLPLFGVQHAPVTLHMLSCEAAGHTFAVAAARLPDDGTTPAALQRWVDDWQRANWAALQVTPGPTGAPPDWMAVPCRVAGATWTRCWRGPGRTPAGASVQAQLQWASDGRWLVQSALYGPGLAADAHETYFAGITWR
;
A
#
# COMPACT_ATOMS: atom_id res chain seq x y z
N MET A 1 -37.32 -28.49 -45.59
CA MET A 1 -36.99 -27.06 -45.35
C MET A 1 -36.30 -26.96 -44.01
N ALA A 2 -35.11 -26.35 -44.01
CA ALA A 2 -34.24 -26.18 -42.87
C ALA A 2 -34.83 -25.19 -41.83
N GLY A 3 -34.44 -25.34 -40.56
CA GLY A 3 -34.78 -24.41 -39.48
C GLY A 3 -33.89 -24.67 -38.27
N VAL A 4 -32.67 -24.15 -38.35
CA VAL A 4 -31.57 -24.27 -37.38
C VAL A 4 -31.99 -23.77 -35.99
N GLY A 5 -31.76 -24.58 -34.96
CA GLY A 5 -31.96 -24.22 -33.56
C GLY A 5 -30.96 -23.17 -33.11
N LEU A 6 -31.46 -22.04 -32.62
CA LEU A 6 -30.66 -20.95 -32.07
C LEU A 6 -30.27 -21.29 -30.63
N ALA A 7 -29.09 -21.89 -30.45
CA ALA A 7 -28.48 -22.07 -29.15
C ALA A 7 -27.99 -20.71 -28.63
N ALA A 8 -28.73 -20.11 -27.70
CA ALA A 8 -28.30 -18.94 -26.97
C ALA A 8 -27.18 -19.35 -25.99
N LEU A 9 -25.94 -19.16 -26.40
CA LEU A 9 -24.76 -19.20 -25.52
C LEU A 9 -24.85 -17.98 -24.59
N GLY A 10 -25.35 -18.21 -23.37
CA GLY A 10 -25.24 -17.26 -22.28
C GLY A 10 -23.78 -17.05 -21.95
N ALA A 11 -23.21 -15.92 -22.38
CA ALA A 11 -21.92 -15.46 -21.90
C ALA A 11 -22.08 -15.11 -20.41
N THR A 12 -21.74 -16.05 -19.54
CA THR A 12 -21.40 -15.73 -18.15
C THR A 12 -20.13 -14.90 -18.21
N GLY A 13 -20.28 -13.59 -18.31
CA GLY A 13 -19.17 -12.64 -18.18
C GLY A 13 -18.61 -12.77 -16.78
N CYS A 14 -17.68 -13.70 -16.58
CA CYS A 14 -16.78 -13.71 -15.44
C CYS A 14 -15.95 -12.43 -15.52
N SER A 15 -16.43 -11.34 -14.94
CA SER A 15 -15.57 -10.21 -14.64
C SER A 15 -14.45 -10.75 -13.75
N PRO A 16 -13.18 -10.64 -14.15
CA PRO A 16 -12.08 -11.14 -13.32
C PRO A 16 -12.18 -10.47 -11.94
N THR A 17 -11.97 -11.23 -10.87
CA THR A 17 -12.02 -10.73 -9.49
C THR A 17 -11.04 -9.56 -9.27
N LEU A 18 -10.06 -9.41 -10.16
CA LEU A 18 -9.05 -8.37 -10.19
C LEU A 18 -9.05 -7.70 -11.58
N ASP A 19 -9.46 -6.44 -11.63
CA ASP A 19 -9.49 -5.58 -12.82
C ASP A 19 -8.35 -4.55 -12.71
N TRP A 20 -7.17 -4.99 -13.10
CA TRP A 20 -5.93 -4.23 -12.96
C TRP A 20 -5.93 -2.98 -13.84
N ARG A 21 -5.66 -1.85 -13.18
CA ARG A 21 -5.56 -0.55 -13.82
C ARG A 21 -4.45 0.26 -13.18
N THR A 22 -3.65 0.92 -14.00
CA THR A 22 -2.65 1.87 -13.53
C THR A 22 -3.27 3.26 -13.48
N VAL A 23 -3.20 3.88 -12.31
CA VAL A 23 -3.66 5.26 -12.10
C VAL A 23 -2.47 6.16 -11.81
N ARG A 24 -2.56 7.39 -12.30
CA ARG A 24 -1.66 8.45 -11.86
C ARG A 24 -2.07 8.87 -10.47
N TYR A 25 -1.11 8.93 -9.57
CA TYR A 25 -1.36 9.53 -8.28
C TYR A 25 -1.25 11.05 -8.43
N ASP A 26 -2.35 11.76 -8.20
CA ASP A 26 -2.36 13.22 -8.34
C ASP A 26 -1.60 13.91 -7.20
N ALA A 27 -1.56 13.27 -6.03
CA ALA A 27 -0.90 13.80 -4.85
C ALA A 27 0.62 13.69 -4.88
N ALA A 28 1.19 12.66 -5.52
CA ALA A 28 2.62 12.37 -5.50
C ALA A 28 3.12 11.98 -6.90
N PRO A 29 4.41 12.11 -7.21
CA PRO A 29 4.97 11.75 -8.51
C PRO A 29 5.14 10.23 -8.64
N VAL A 30 4.06 9.47 -8.42
CA VAL A 30 4.02 8.02 -8.59
C VAL A 30 2.82 7.59 -9.43
N ALA A 31 2.99 6.49 -10.16
CA ALA A 31 1.90 5.71 -10.73
C ALA A 31 1.69 4.45 -9.89
N VAL A 32 0.44 4.01 -9.76
CA VAL A 32 0.05 2.86 -8.94
C VAL A 32 -0.88 1.96 -9.74
N THR A 33 -0.57 0.67 -9.79
CA THR A 33 -1.46 -0.36 -10.34
C THR A 33 -2.34 -0.94 -9.23
N LEU A 34 -3.66 -0.88 -9.39
CA LEU A 34 -4.64 -1.41 -8.43
C LEU A 34 -5.61 -2.37 -9.13
N PRO A 35 -6.13 -3.40 -8.43
CA PRO A 35 -7.00 -4.42 -9.02
C PRO A 35 -8.48 -4.02 -9.11
N CYS A 36 -8.80 -2.76 -8.82
CA CYS A 36 -10.15 -2.23 -8.96
C CYS A 36 -10.10 -0.71 -9.07
N LYS A 37 -11.27 -0.08 -9.22
CA LYS A 37 -11.39 1.37 -9.18
C LYS A 37 -10.97 1.88 -7.79
N PRO A 38 -9.95 2.75 -7.69
CA PRO A 38 -9.52 3.24 -6.39
C PRO A 38 -10.53 4.19 -5.77
N GLU A 39 -10.74 4.02 -4.47
CA GLU A 39 -11.28 5.04 -3.60
C GLU A 39 -10.16 6.02 -3.23
N ARG A 40 -10.54 7.30 -3.05
CA ARG A 40 -9.61 8.39 -2.77
C ARG A 40 -9.95 9.00 -1.43
N GLY A 41 -8.95 9.16 -0.58
CA GLY A 41 -9.06 9.80 0.72
C GLY A 41 -7.94 10.82 0.94
N ALA A 42 -8.18 11.76 1.85
CA ALA A 42 -7.17 12.67 2.36
C ALA A 42 -7.46 12.95 3.83
N ARG A 43 -6.41 12.99 4.65
CA ARG A 43 -6.51 13.36 6.07
C ARG A 43 -5.25 14.08 6.52
N ASP A 44 -5.41 15.11 7.33
CA ASP A 44 -4.27 15.80 7.93
C ASP A 44 -3.81 15.04 9.17
N LEU A 45 -2.51 14.76 9.24
CA LEU A 45 -1.91 14.02 10.35
C LEU A 45 -0.58 14.67 10.79
N PRO A 46 -0.25 14.66 12.09
CA PRO A 46 1.06 15.08 12.60
C PRO A 46 2.11 13.99 12.34
N LEU A 47 2.29 13.59 11.07
CA LEU A 47 3.14 12.46 10.66
C LEU A 47 4.63 12.71 10.94
N PHE A 48 5.05 13.98 10.83
CA PHE A 48 6.44 14.40 11.02
C PHE A 48 6.67 14.99 12.42
N GLY A 49 5.92 14.52 13.42
CA GLY A 49 6.05 14.99 14.79
C GLY A 49 5.43 16.37 15.04
N VAL A 50 5.34 16.72 16.33
CA VAL A 50 4.60 17.91 16.80
C VAL A 50 5.26 19.24 16.46
N GLN A 51 6.54 19.22 16.10
CA GLN A 51 7.31 20.40 15.70
C GLN A 51 7.03 20.83 14.26
N HIS A 52 6.42 19.95 13.46
CA HIS A 52 6.06 20.23 12.07
C HIS A 52 4.56 20.46 11.96
N ALA A 53 4.15 21.25 10.96
CA ALA A 53 2.74 21.37 10.62
C ALA A 53 2.18 19.99 10.24
N PRO A 54 0.89 19.70 10.55
CA PRO A 54 0.23 18.51 10.02
C PRO A 54 0.38 18.43 8.51
N VAL A 55 0.70 17.24 8.01
CA VAL A 55 0.77 16.98 6.57
C VAL A 55 -0.51 16.31 6.11
N THR A 56 -1.01 16.71 4.95
CA THR A 56 -2.09 15.98 4.28
C THR A 56 -1.55 14.65 3.77
N LEU A 57 -2.03 13.56 4.37
CA LEU A 57 -1.81 12.22 3.88
C LEU A 57 -2.88 11.88 2.86
N HIS A 58 -2.49 11.85 1.59
CA HIS A 58 -3.36 11.40 0.52
C HIS A 58 -3.37 9.86 0.51
N MET A 59 -4.51 9.27 0.19
CA MET A 59 -4.71 7.83 0.15
C MET A 59 -5.45 7.38 -1.11
N LEU A 60 -4.99 6.26 -1.67
CA LEU A 60 -5.70 5.43 -2.64
C LEU A 60 -5.92 4.06 -2.00
N SER A 61 -7.13 3.53 -2.07
CA SER A 61 -7.45 2.18 -1.59
C SER A 61 -8.32 1.41 -2.56
N CYS A 62 -8.20 0.10 -2.55
CA CYS A 62 -9.01 -0.82 -3.33
C CYS A 62 -9.18 -2.12 -2.53
N GLU A 63 -10.42 -2.59 -2.40
CA GLU A 63 -10.72 -3.90 -1.85
C GLU A 63 -11.16 -4.84 -2.96
N ALA A 64 -10.42 -5.94 -3.15
CA ALA A 64 -10.70 -6.91 -4.20
C ALA A 64 -10.23 -8.30 -3.78
N ALA A 65 -10.99 -9.34 -4.13
CA ALA A 65 -10.68 -10.74 -3.78
C ALA A 65 -10.37 -10.97 -2.28
N GLY A 66 -11.05 -10.25 -1.37
CA GLY A 66 -10.82 -10.36 0.08
C GLY A 66 -9.50 -9.75 0.57
N HIS A 67 -8.86 -8.92 -0.25
CA HIS A 67 -7.64 -8.20 0.10
C HIS A 67 -7.86 -6.69 0.02
N THR A 68 -7.15 -5.95 0.85
CA THR A 68 -7.10 -4.49 0.83
C THR A 68 -5.74 -4.05 0.31
N PHE A 69 -5.74 -3.30 -0.79
CA PHE A 69 -4.59 -2.66 -1.41
C PHE A 69 -4.65 -1.18 -1.10
N ALA A 70 -3.62 -0.61 -0.48
CA ALA A 70 -3.62 0.79 -0.08
C ALA A 70 -2.27 1.47 -0.38
N VAL A 71 -2.32 2.65 -0.99
CA VAL A 71 -1.17 3.52 -1.17
C VAL A 71 -1.45 4.85 -0.51
N ALA A 72 -0.50 5.33 0.28
CA ALA A 72 -0.58 6.61 0.95
C ALA A 72 0.69 7.42 0.67
N ALA A 73 0.57 8.74 0.53
CA ALA A 73 1.71 9.60 0.23
C ALA A 73 1.68 10.88 1.04
N ALA A 74 2.85 11.28 1.53
CA ALA A 74 3.08 12.54 2.22
C ALA A 74 4.32 13.22 1.63
N ARG A 75 4.24 14.54 1.46
CA ARG A 75 5.41 15.35 1.10
C ARG A 75 6.30 15.51 2.31
N LEU A 76 7.59 15.25 2.15
CA LEU A 76 8.56 15.44 3.22
C LEU A 76 8.77 16.93 3.51
N PRO A 77 8.97 17.32 4.78
CA PRO A 77 9.48 18.65 5.13
C PRO A 77 10.84 18.91 4.46
N ASP A 78 11.23 20.17 4.29
CA ASP A 78 12.49 20.52 3.63
C ASP A 78 13.73 19.92 4.34
N ASP A 79 13.69 19.82 5.68
CA ASP A 79 14.70 19.15 6.51
C ASP A 79 14.54 17.62 6.57
N GLY A 80 13.39 17.10 6.12
CA GLY A 80 13.11 15.69 5.89
C GLY A 80 13.89 15.07 4.72
N THR A 81 14.67 15.85 3.99
CA THR A 81 15.54 15.39 2.89
C THR A 81 16.82 14.72 3.38
N THR A 82 17.21 14.92 4.64
CA THR A 82 18.41 14.26 5.20
C THR A 82 18.15 12.78 5.48
N PRO A 83 19.16 11.89 5.33
CA PRO A 83 18.98 10.47 5.62
C PRO A 83 18.48 10.18 7.04
N ALA A 84 18.99 10.93 8.03
CA ALA A 84 18.61 10.78 9.43
C ALA A 84 17.15 11.20 9.69
N ALA A 85 16.71 12.34 9.13
CA ALA A 85 15.32 12.77 9.24
C ALA A 85 14.37 11.79 8.54
N LEU A 86 14.72 11.32 7.33
CA LEU A 86 13.94 10.31 6.62
C LEU A 86 13.79 9.01 7.44
N GLN A 87 14.86 8.52 8.08
CA GLN A 87 14.77 7.35 8.97
C GLN A 87 13.76 7.59 10.08
N ARG A 88 13.82 8.74 10.75
CA ARG A 88 12.88 9.09 11.82
C ARG A 88 11.43 9.12 11.33
N TRP A 89 11.15 9.73 10.19
CA TRP A 89 9.81 9.81 9.62
C TRP A 89 9.23 8.45 9.23
N VAL A 90 10.07 7.60 8.66
CA VAL A 90 9.72 6.21 8.38
C VAL A 90 9.42 5.47 9.67
N ASP A 91 10.26 5.60 10.70
CA ASP A 91 10.07 4.91 11.98
C ASP A 91 8.76 5.34 12.65
N ASP A 92 8.43 6.64 12.63
CA ASP A 92 7.20 7.19 13.18
C ASP A 92 5.96 6.63 12.46
N TRP A 93 5.98 6.64 11.12
CA TRP A 93 4.89 6.07 10.31
C TRP A 93 4.79 4.54 10.46
N GLN A 94 5.92 3.85 10.54
CA GLN A 94 5.97 2.41 10.76
C GLN A 94 5.34 2.04 12.11
N ARG A 95 5.63 2.78 13.19
CA ARG A 95 4.98 2.56 14.49
C ARG A 95 3.47 2.79 14.45
N ALA A 96 2.99 3.79 13.72
CA ALA A 96 1.56 4.00 13.53
C ALA A 96 0.89 2.82 12.81
N ASN A 97 1.58 2.18 11.86
CA ASN A 97 1.08 0.98 11.19
C ASN A 97 1.06 -0.24 12.10
N TRP A 98 2.06 -0.41 12.96
CA TRP A 98 2.04 -1.44 14.00
C TRP A 98 0.84 -1.30 14.92
N ALA A 99 0.56 -0.09 15.39
CA ALA A 99 -0.63 0.18 16.19
C ALA A 99 -1.93 -0.13 15.43
N ALA A 100 -2.04 0.26 14.16
CA ALA A 100 -3.21 -0.01 13.33
C ALA A 100 -3.44 -1.52 13.11
N LEU A 101 -2.36 -2.31 13.05
CA LEU A 101 -2.39 -3.77 12.94
C LEU A 101 -2.51 -4.49 14.29
N GLN A 102 -2.63 -3.75 15.39
CA GLN A 102 -2.69 -4.27 16.75
C GLN A 102 -1.50 -5.18 17.10
N VAL A 103 -0.32 -4.85 16.57
CA VAL A 103 0.94 -5.57 16.87
C VAL A 103 1.87 -4.69 17.71
N THR A 104 2.48 -5.32 18.71
CA THR A 104 3.41 -4.62 19.62
C THR A 104 4.83 -4.68 19.04
N PRO A 105 5.49 -3.53 18.85
CA PRO A 105 6.90 -3.50 18.46
C PRO A 105 7.78 -4.21 19.49
N GLY A 106 8.79 -4.95 19.03
CA GLY A 106 9.80 -5.56 19.90
C GLY A 106 10.91 -4.58 20.29
N PRO A 107 11.90 -5.03 21.08
CA PRO A 107 13.04 -4.21 21.53
C PRO A 107 13.89 -3.64 20.38
N THR A 108 13.90 -4.31 19.23
CA THR A 108 14.62 -3.90 18.01
C THR A 108 13.76 -3.03 17.07
N GLY A 109 12.56 -2.64 17.49
CA GLY A 109 11.64 -1.76 16.77
C GLY A 109 10.66 -2.47 15.83
N ALA A 110 11.00 -3.63 15.28
CA ALA A 110 10.06 -4.49 14.54
C ALA A 110 9.35 -5.47 15.50
N PRO A 111 8.08 -5.83 15.25
CA PRO A 111 7.41 -6.89 16.01
C PRO A 111 8.12 -8.26 15.81
N PRO A 112 8.10 -9.17 16.80
CA PRO A 112 8.81 -10.46 16.73
C PRO A 112 8.45 -11.33 15.52
N ASP A 113 7.18 -11.33 15.11
CA ASP A 113 6.67 -12.16 13.99
C ASP A 113 6.72 -11.44 12.64
N TRP A 114 7.42 -10.30 12.57
CA TRP A 114 7.58 -9.51 11.36
C TRP A 114 9.01 -9.62 10.81
N MET A 115 9.09 -9.83 9.51
CA MET A 115 10.34 -10.05 8.80
C MET A 115 10.60 -8.89 7.84
N ALA A 116 11.84 -8.39 7.83
CA ALA A 116 12.29 -7.49 6.77
C ALA A 116 12.34 -8.28 5.47
N VAL A 117 11.77 -7.74 4.40
CA VAL A 117 11.77 -8.39 3.08
C VAL A 117 12.47 -7.49 2.07
N PRO A 118 13.23 -8.05 1.12
CA PRO A 118 13.78 -7.28 0.02
C PRO A 118 12.65 -6.63 -0.79
N CYS A 119 12.83 -5.37 -1.15
CA CYS A 119 11.94 -4.68 -2.07
C CYS A 119 12.68 -3.59 -2.82
N ARG A 120 12.14 -3.25 -3.98
CA ARG A 120 12.63 -2.17 -4.84
C ARG A 120 11.41 -1.48 -5.43
N VAL A 121 11.48 -0.16 -5.52
CA VAL A 121 10.48 0.64 -6.22
C VAL A 121 11.20 1.41 -7.30
N ALA A 122 10.69 1.33 -8.53
CA ALA A 122 11.30 2.01 -9.67
C ALA A 122 11.32 3.53 -9.42
N GLY A 123 12.51 4.14 -9.54
CA GLY A 123 12.73 5.57 -9.32
C GLY A 123 12.86 6.02 -7.87
N ALA A 124 12.67 5.14 -6.87
CA ALA A 124 12.94 5.47 -5.48
C ALA A 124 14.44 5.40 -5.16
N THR A 125 14.92 6.32 -4.33
CA THR A 125 16.31 6.34 -3.82
C THR A 125 16.45 5.61 -2.48
N TRP A 126 15.33 5.39 -1.78
CA TRP A 126 15.29 4.71 -0.50
C TRP A 126 14.04 3.82 -0.38
N THR A 127 14.18 2.63 0.21
CA THR A 127 13.08 1.69 0.44
C THR A 127 13.23 0.91 1.75
N ARG A 128 12.12 0.52 2.37
CA ARG A 128 12.05 -0.43 3.49
C ARG A 128 10.77 -1.24 3.42
N CYS A 129 10.87 -2.55 3.60
CA CYS A 129 9.69 -3.42 3.56
C CYS A 129 9.68 -4.44 4.68
N TRP A 130 8.47 -4.70 5.16
CA TRP A 130 8.20 -5.64 6.23
C TRP A 130 6.99 -6.50 5.87
N ARG A 131 7.03 -7.76 6.27
CA ARG A 131 5.91 -8.70 6.12
C ARG A 131 5.65 -9.42 7.45
N GLY A 132 4.39 -9.59 7.80
CA GLY A 132 4.01 -10.31 9.01
C GLY A 132 2.50 -10.32 9.28
N PRO A 133 2.08 -10.98 10.37
CA PRO A 133 0.69 -11.06 10.76
C PRO A 133 0.21 -9.80 11.49
N GLY A 134 -1.11 -9.59 11.54
CA GLY A 134 -1.74 -8.56 12.36
C GLY A 134 -3.23 -8.80 12.51
N ARG A 135 -3.95 -7.78 12.96
CA ARG A 135 -5.41 -7.78 13.06
C ARG A 135 -6.02 -6.52 12.47
N THR A 136 -7.20 -6.67 11.89
CA THR A 136 -8.04 -5.52 11.51
C THR A 136 -8.58 -4.82 12.75
N PRO A 137 -9.12 -3.59 12.62
CA PRO A 137 -9.84 -2.93 13.72
C PRO A 137 -11.01 -3.76 14.29
N ALA A 138 -11.64 -4.60 13.44
CA ALA A 138 -12.68 -5.53 13.84
C ALA A 138 -12.15 -6.81 14.54
N GLY A 139 -10.84 -6.95 14.69
CA GLY A 139 -10.18 -8.07 15.37
C GLY A 139 -9.88 -9.29 14.50
N ALA A 140 -10.29 -9.30 13.23
CA ALA A 140 -9.99 -10.40 12.31
C ALA A 140 -8.50 -10.48 11.99
N SER A 141 -7.92 -11.69 11.99
CA SER A 141 -6.52 -11.94 11.64
C SER A 141 -6.24 -11.64 10.17
N VAL A 142 -5.10 -11.00 9.90
CA VAL A 142 -4.63 -10.72 8.54
C VAL A 142 -3.15 -11.05 8.40
N GLN A 143 -2.72 -11.34 7.18
CA GLN A 143 -1.34 -11.19 6.73
C GLN A 143 -1.19 -9.81 6.08
N ALA A 144 -0.02 -9.20 6.29
CA ALA A 144 0.26 -7.87 5.79
C ALA A 144 1.67 -7.78 5.20
N GLN A 145 1.81 -7.01 4.12
CA GLN A 145 3.11 -6.49 3.69
C GLN A 145 3.02 -4.97 3.60
N LEU A 146 3.99 -4.30 4.20
CA LEU A 146 4.13 -2.85 4.21
C LEU A 146 5.44 -2.48 3.52
N GLN A 147 5.38 -1.51 2.62
CA GLN A 147 6.51 -0.95 1.89
C GLN A 147 6.50 0.56 2.06
N TRP A 148 7.66 1.12 2.42
CA TRP A 148 7.92 2.56 2.36
C TRP A 148 8.98 2.80 1.30
N ALA A 149 8.79 3.86 0.51
CA ALA A 149 9.73 4.29 -0.51
C ALA A 149 9.79 5.82 -0.58
N SER A 150 10.93 6.35 -0.99
CA SER A 150 11.14 7.80 -1.12
C SER A 150 12.06 8.16 -2.27
N ASP A 151 11.82 9.31 -2.91
CA ASP A 151 12.72 10.00 -3.84
C ASP A 151 13.51 11.15 -3.17
N GLY A 152 13.36 11.30 -1.85
CA GLY A 152 13.91 12.41 -1.07
C GLY A 152 12.94 13.59 -0.89
N ARG A 153 11.86 13.68 -1.67
CA ARG A 153 10.83 14.73 -1.52
C ARG A 153 9.48 14.17 -1.08
N TRP A 154 9.19 12.94 -1.45
CA TRP A 154 7.95 12.24 -1.12
C TRP A 154 8.24 10.97 -0.37
N LEU A 155 7.47 10.70 0.69
CA LEU A 155 7.43 9.41 1.35
C LEU A 155 6.11 8.73 0.98
N VAL A 156 6.21 7.60 0.29
CA VAL A 156 5.07 6.80 -0.15
C VAL A 156 5.06 5.50 0.63
N GLN A 157 3.91 5.19 1.23
CA GLN A 157 3.62 3.89 1.79
C GLN A 157 2.74 3.10 0.82
N SER A 158 3.03 1.82 0.67
CA SER A 158 2.19 0.85 -0.04
C SER A 158 1.97 -0.35 0.85
N ALA A 159 0.72 -0.76 1.00
CA ALA A 159 0.30 -1.83 1.88
C ALA A 159 -0.64 -2.80 1.16
N LEU A 160 -0.49 -4.07 1.48
CA LEU A 160 -1.39 -5.16 1.11
C LEU A 160 -1.78 -5.92 2.36
N TYR A 161 -3.08 -6.09 2.59
CA TYR A 161 -3.67 -6.83 3.70
C TYR A 161 -4.62 -7.91 3.15
N GLY A 162 -4.70 -9.05 3.82
CA GLY A 162 -5.67 -10.10 3.46
C GLY A 162 -5.57 -11.33 4.36
N PRO A 163 -6.41 -12.36 4.15
CA PRO A 163 -6.28 -13.64 4.86
C PRO A 163 -4.94 -14.35 4.55
N GLY A 164 -4.32 -13.98 3.44
CA GLY A 164 -2.96 -14.32 3.03
C GLY A 164 -2.40 -13.23 2.12
N LEU A 165 -1.26 -13.50 1.48
CA LEU A 165 -0.71 -12.66 0.42
C LEU A 165 -0.69 -13.47 -0.87
N ALA A 166 -1.80 -13.43 -1.63
CA ALA A 166 -1.90 -14.16 -2.89
C ALA A 166 -0.75 -13.74 -3.84
N ALA A 167 0.11 -14.69 -4.22
CA ALA A 167 1.41 -14.40 -4.86
C ALA A 167 1.28 -13.53 -6.12
N ASP A 168 0.40 -13.89 -7.05
CA ASP A 168 0.23 -13.17 -8.31
C ASP A 168 -0.27 -11.73 -8.11
N ALA A 169 -1.22 -11.54 -7.18
CA ALA A 169 -1.76 -10.23 -6.87
C ALA A 169 -0.76 -9.37 -6.09
N HIS A 170 0.01 -10.00 -5.21
CA HIS A 170 1.12 -9.38 -4.48
C HIS A 170 2.18 -8.85 -5.43
N GLU A 171 2.67 -9.69 -6.35
CA GLU A 171 3.70 -9.32 -7.32
C GLU A 171 3.22 -8.19 -8.24
N THR A 172 2.03 -8.36 -8.84
CA THR A 172 1.45 -7.36 -9.76
C THR A 172 1.29 -5.99 -9.08
N TYR A 173 0.82 -6.00 -7.82
CA TYR A 173 0.62 -4.76 -7.07
C TYR A 173 1.94 -4.04 -6.77
N PHE A 174 2.92 -4.71 -6.16
CA PHE A 174 4.17 -4.06 -5.75
C PHE A 174 5.07 -3.71 -6.95
N ALA A 175 5.06 -4.50 -8.03
CA ALA A 175 5.76 -4.17 -9.26
C ALA A 175 5.14 -2.99 -10.01
N GLY A 176 3.84 -2.74 -9.80
CA GLY A 176 3.09 -1.65 -10.42
C GLY A 176 3.27 -0.27 -9.77
N ILE A 177 4.19 -0.13 -8.82
CA ILE A 177 4.48 1.14 -8.14
C ILE A 177 5.76 1.72 -8.72
N THR A 178 5.66 2.89 -9.34
CA THR A 178 6.80 3.55 -9.99
C THR A 178 6.76 5.05 -9.79
N TRP A 179 7.92 5.65 -9.51
CA TRP A 179 8.11 7.11 -9.62
C TRP A 179 8.09 7.56 -11.08
N ARG A 180 7.67 8.80 -11.30
CA ARG A 180 7.56 9.46 -12.61
C ARG A 180 8.22 10.83 -12.62
#